data_AF-A0A433I3N5-F1
#
_entry.id   AF-A0A433I3N5-F1
#
_cell.length_a   1.000
_cell.length_b   1.000
_cell.length_c   1.000
_cell.angle_alpha   90.00
_cell.angle_beta   90.00
_cell.angle_gamma   90.00
#
_symmetry.space_group_name_H-M   'P 1'
#
loop_
_entity.id
_entity.type
_entity.pdbx_description
1 polymer ?
#
loop_
_entity_poly.entity_id
_entity_poly.type
_entity_poly.pdbx_seq_one_letter_code
_entity_poly.pdbx_strand_id
1 'polypeptide(L)'
;MAGASLDINLEISNAAEVKAVFEALQTRLTDLTPVFQDIGEAMLNVTRERFNSQTAPDGSTWQALSPGYTKRKPRNKDKILTLYGHLRGTLNYQAGPREVRIGTPLIYGATHQFGDPRRNIPARPFLGLSSSDEQELLDILNEHLSRAHPADERGGEPAPLLALPAFTRQRRSAQGACGLGRADSQARRPLVDCAHPAQWLRLQVLHRNPGRTGHEEAGP
;
A
#
# COMPACT_ATOMS: atom_id res chain seq x y z
N MET A 1 -1.41 35.52 -11.65
CA MET A 1 -1.80 35.15 -10.27
C MET A 1 -0.60 35.33 -9.38
N ALA A 2 -0.72 36.08 -8.29
CA ALA A 2 0.34 36.22 -7.29
C ALA A 2 0.14 35.16 -6.20
N GLY A 3 1.20 34.45 -5.82
CA GLY A 3 1.20 33.41 -4.80
C GLY A 3 2.58 33.29 -4.14
N ALA A 4 2.64 32.60 -3.00
CA ALA A 4 3.88 32.34 -2.27
C ALA A 4 4.28 30.87 -2.41
N SER A 5 5.56 30.60 -2.69
CA SER A 5 6.16 29.26 -2.57
C SER A 5 7.15 29.24 -1.40
N LEU A 6 7.20 28.10 -0.70
CA LEU A 6 8.25 27.79 0.27
C LEU A 6 9.05 26.62 -0.26
N ASP A 7 10.30 26.88 -0.62
CA ASP A 7 11.25 25.85 -1.03
C ASP A 7 11.98 25.32 0.21
N ILE A 8 11.69 24.07 0.59
CA ILE A 8 12.39 23.37 1.68
C ILE A 8 13.51 22.54 1.04
N ASN A 9 14.76 22.95 1.26
CA ASN A 9 15.93 22.21 0.80
C ASN A 9 16.49 21.39 1.97
N LEU A 10 16.36 20.06 1.90
CA LEU A 10 16.89 19.14 2.91
C LEU A 10 18.29 18.69 2.48
N GLU A 11 19.34 19.11 3.21
CA GLU A 11 20.69 18.59 3.01
C GLU A 11 20.83 17.26 3.77
N ILE A 12 20.91 16.17 3.02
CA ILE A 12 21.11 14.82 3.57
C ILE A 12 22.60 14.56 3.69
N SER A 13 23.13 14.63 4.91
CA SER A 13 24.56 14.45 5.21
C SER A 13 25.12 13.07 4.81
N ASN A 14 24.26 12.06 4.66
CA ASN A 14 24.62 10.72 4.19
C ASN A 14 23.69 10.24 3.06
N ALA A 15 23.84 10.84 1.87
CA ALA A 15 23.00 10.51 0.71
C ALA A 15 23.08 9.04 0.25
N ALA A 16 24.20 8.37 0.51
CA ALA A 16 24.38 6.95 0.14
C ALA A 16 23.48 6.03 0.98
N GLU A 17 23.37 6.29 2.28
CA GLU A 17 22.52 5.52 3.19
C GLU A 17 21.03 5.72 2.86
N VAL A 18 20.60 6.96 2.62
CA VAL A 18 19.20 7.23 2.22
C VAL A 18 18.85 6.58 0.89
N LYS A 19 19.76 6.61 -0.09
CA LYS A 19 19.57 5.93 -1.37
C LYS A 19 19.40 4.42 -1.18
N ALA A 20 20.25 3.80 -0.35
CA ALA A 20 20.17 2.37 -0.07
C ALA A 20 18.83 1.98 0.60
N VAL A 21 18.36 2.77 1.57
CA VAL A 21 17.06 2.56 2.21
C VAL A 21 15.91 2.71 1.21
N PHE A 22 15.96 3.71 0.34
CA PHE A 22 14.93 3.95 -0.67
C PHE A 22 14.89 2.83 -1.73
N GLU A 23 16.04 2.35 -2.19
CA GLU A 23 16.12 1.21 -3.11
C GLU A 23 15.56 -0.06 -2.45
N ALA A 24 15.91 -0.32 -1.19
CA ALA A 24 15.36 -1.45 -0.43
C ALA A 24 13.83 -1.37 -0.28
N LEU A 25 13.29 -0.16 -0.03
CA LEU A 25 11.85 0.08 0.02
C LEU A 25 11.19 -0.18 -1.34
N GLN A 26 11.76 0.35 -2.43
CA GLN A 26 11.23 0.13 -3.78
C GLN A 26 11.17 -1.36 -4.16
N THR A 27 12.23 -2.12 -3.83
CA THR A 27 12.25 -3.56 -4.09
C THR A 27 11.10 -4.27 -3.37
N ARG A 28 10.84 -3.93 -2.10
CA ARG A 28 9.73 -4.53 -1.34
C ARG A 28 8.36 -4.12 -1.86
N LEU A 29 8.20 -2.85 -2.26
CA LEU A 29 6.94 -2.39 -2.87
C LEU A 29 6.67 -3.01 -4.25
N THR A 30 7.68 -3.62 -4.87
CA THR A 30 7.53 -4.34 -6.15
C THR A 30 6.94 -5.74 -5.94
N ASP A 31 7.28 -6.41 -4.84
CA ASP A 31 6.78 -7.74 -4.50
C ASP A 31 6.30 -7.82 -3.05
N LEU A 32 4.99 -7.61 -2.87
CA LEU A 32 4.31 -7.73 -1.58
C LEU A 32 3.84 -9.16 -1.30
N THR A 33 4.29 -10.16 -2.08
CA THR A 33 3.91 -11.56 -1.84
C THR A 33 4.14 -11.99 -0.39
N PRO A 34 5.25 -11.63 0.30
CA PRO A 34 5.45 -11.99 1.71
C PRO A 34 4.37 -11.40 2.63
N VAL A 35 3.96 -10.15 2.39
CA VAL A 35 2.89 -9.49 3.15
C VAL A 35 1.57 -10.21 2.93
N PHE A 36 1.25 -10.50 1.67
CA PHE A 36 0.00 -11.18 1.30
C PHE A 36 -0.05 -12.65 1.73
N GLN A 37 1.09 -13.30 1.93
CA GLN A 37 1.16 -14.63 2.55
C GLN A 37 0.70 -14.58 4.01
N ASP A 38 1.24 -13.64 4.80
CA ASP A 38 0.88 -13.49 6.21
C ASP A 38 -0.60 -13.07 6.35
N ILE A 39 -1.06 -12.11 5.55
CA ILE A 39 -2.48 -11.73 5.47
C ILE A 39 -3.36 -12.93 5.10
N GLY A 40 -2.96 -13.71 4.10
CA GLY A 40 -3.70 -14.88 3.64
C GLY A 40 -3.86 -15.93 4.73
N GLU A 41 -2.79 -16.19 5.48
CA GLU A 41 -2.78 -17.13 6.60
C GLU A 41 -3.67 -16.65 7.76
N ALA A 42 -3.53 -15.37 8.16
CA ALA A 42 -4.38 -14.76 9.19
C ALA A 42 -5.87 -14.86 8.81
N MET A 43 -6.22 -14.45 7.59
CA MET A 43 -7.60 -14.52 7.08
C MET A 43 -8.13 -15.95 7.03
N LEU A 44 -7.29 -16.92 6.70
CA LEU A 44 -7.67 -18.33 6.69
C LEU A 44 -7.99 -18.83 8.10
N ASN A 45 -7.20 -18.41 9.09
CA ASN A 45 -7.39 -18.77 10.49
C ASN A 45 -8.64 -18.14 11.09
N VAL A 46 -8.87 -16.84 10.87
CA VAL A 46 -10.11 -16.16 11.27
C VAL A 46 -11.33 -16.81 10.62
N THR A 47 -11.26 -17.10 9.32
CA THR A 47 -12.36 -17.77 8.62
C THR A 47 -12.62 -19.16 9.19
N ARG A 48 -11.59 -19.94 9.53
CA ARG A 48 -11.76 -21.26 10.17
C ARG A 48 -12.41 -21.13 11.54
N GLU A 49 -12.08 -20.09 12.30
CA GLU A 49 -12.66 -19.84 13.61
C GLU A 49 -14.16 -19.50 13.51
N ARG A 50 -14.58 -18.76 12.48
CA ARG A 50 -16.01 -18.52 12.20
C ARG A 50 -16.83 -19.79 12.04
N PHE A 51 -16.25 -20.86 11.50
CA PHE A 51 -16.93 -22.16 11.44
C PHE A 51 -17.07 -22.83 12.82
N ASN A 52 -16.15 -22.55 13.74
CA ASN A 52 -16.22 -23.05 15.11
C ASN A 52 -17.25 -22.26 15.93
N SER A 53 -17.20 -20.92 15.86
CA SER A 53 -18.11 -20.00 16.55
C SER A 53 -19.49 -19.91 15.90
N GLN A 54 -19.63 -20.30 14.64
CA GLN A 54 -20.83 -20.16 13.80
C GLN A 54 -21.27 -18.71 13.64
N THR A 55 -20.30 -17.80 13.46
CA THR A 55 -20.52 -16.36 13.30
C THR A 55 -20.10 -15.86 11.93
N ALA A 56 -20.81 -14.84 11.46
CA ALA A 56 -20.46 -14.07 10.27
C ALA A 56 -19.37 -13.02 10.57
N PRO A 57 -18.74 -12.44 9.54
CA PRO A 57 -17.74 -11.38 9.70
C PRO A 57 -18.25 -10.12 10.42
N ASP A 58 -19.55 -9.86 10.36
CA ASP A 58 -20.19 -8.74 11.07
C ASP A 58 -20.43 -9.02 12.58
N GLY A 59 -20.04 -10.20 13.05
CA GLY A 59 -20.24 -10.65 14.43
C GLY A 59 -21.62 -11.29 14.69
N SER A 60 -22.54 -11.28 13.72
CA SER A 60 -23.84 -11.95 13.86
C SER A 60 -23.70 -13.47 13.82
N THR A 61 -24.60 -14.20 14.48
CA THR A 61 -24.63 -15.67 14.36
C THR A 61 -25.27 -16.09 13.04
N TRP A 62 -24.76 -17.16 12.43
CA TRP A 62 -25.35 -17.67 11.20
C TRP A 62 -26.79 -18.12 11.40
N GLN A 63 -27.61 -17.93 10.37
CA GLN A 63 -28.99 -18.36 10.41
C GLN A 63 -29.10 -19.87 10.65
N ALA A 64 -29.87 -20.20 11.69
CA ALA A 64 -30.09 -21.56 12.16
C ALA A 64 -30.60 -22.50 11.06
N LEU A 65 -30.29 -23.78 11.22
CA LEU A 65 -30.83 -24.82 10.35
C LEU A 65 -32.34 -24.98 10.58
N SER A 66 -33.09 -25.26 9.52
CA SER A 66 -34.51 -25.55 9.66
C SER A 66 -34.74 -26.79 10.54
N PRO A 67 -35.79 -26.83 11.38
CA PRO A 67 -36.05 -27.96 12.27
C PRO A 67 -36.15 -29.30 11.54
N GLY A 68 -36.76 -29.30 10.34
CA GLY A 68 -36.89 -30.50 9.50
C GLY A 68 -35.55 -30.99 8.95
N TYR A 69 -34.63 -30.09 8.60
CA TYR A 69 -33.29 -30.48 8.15
C TYR A 69 -32.45 -31.03 9.31
N THR A 70 -32.47 -30.38 10.47
CA THR A 70 -31.71 -30.81 11.66
C THR A 70 -32.01 -32.25 12.07
N LYS A 71 -33.29 -32.67 12.01
CA LYS A 71 -33.70 -34.05 12.32
C LYS A 71 -33.11 -35.10 11.36
N ARG A 72 -32.98 -34.74 10.07
CA ARG A 72 -32.52 -35.64 8.99
C ARG A 72 -31.01 -35.58 8.76
N LYS A 73 -30.33 -34.58 9.32
CA LYS A 73 -28.90 -34.38 9.11
C LYS A 73 -28.11 -35.56 9.71
N PRO A 74 -27.26 -36.25 8.93
CA PRO A 74 -26.66 -37.50 9.39
C PRO A 74 -25.49 -37.30 10.38
N ARG A 75 -24.79 -36.16 10.35
CA ARG A 75 -23.62 -35.86 11.20
C ARG A 75 -23.59 -34.39 11.62
N ASN A 76 -22.91 -34.10 12.72
CA ASN A 76 -22.71 -32.73 13.25
C ASN A 76 -24.04 -31.95 13.36
N LYS A 77 -25.07 -32.56 13.97
CA LYS A 77 -26.47 -32.06 13.94
C LYS A 77 -26.63 -30.65 14.49
N ASP A 78 -25.75 -30.29 15.42
CA ASP A 78 -25.61 -29.03 16.13
C ASP A 78 -24.83 -27.95 15.37
N LYS A 79 -24.08 -28.31 14.31
CA LYS A 79 -23.20 -27.37 13.59
C LYS A 79 -23.80 -26.89 12.27
N ILE A 80 -23.70 -25.60 12.01
CA ILE A 80 -24.05 -24.94 10.75
C ILE A 80 -22.84 -25.01 9.80
N LEU A 81 -23.11 -25.12 8.49
CA LEU A 81 -22.11 -25.27 7.41
C LEU A 81 -21.11 -26.45 7.55
N THR A 82 -21.32 -27.33 8.53
CA THR A 82 -20.42 -28.46 8.79
C THR A 82 -21.20 -29.77 8.72
N LEU A 83 -21.01 -30.53 7.65
CA LEU A 83 -21.46 -31.92 7.55
C LEU A 83 -20.29 -32.88 7.76
N TYR A 84 -19.31 -32.81 6.86
CA TYR A 84 -18.04 -33.53 6.93
C TYR A 84 -16.84 -32.59 7.17
N GLY A 85 -17.08 -31.28 7.16
CA GLY A 85 -16.02 -30.27 7.30
C GLY A 85 -15.27 -29.95 6.00
N HIS A 86 -15.68 -30.50 4.84
CA HIS A 86 -15.01 -30.21 3.56
C HIS A 86 -14.95 -28.72 3.25
N LEU A 87 -16.05 -27.98 3.41
CA LEU A 87 -16.08 -26.55 3.12
C LEU A 87 -14.98 -25.79 3.86
N ARG A 88 -14.85 -26.01 5.17
CA ARG A 88 -13.79 -25.43 5.99
C ARG A 88 -12.41 -25.99 5.64
N GLY A 89 -12.31 -27.29 5.37
CA GLY A 89 -11.05 -27.99 5.12
C GLY A 89 -10.44 -27.73 3.74
N THR A 90 -11.23 -27.29 2.77
CA THR A 90 -10.75 -26.92 1.42
C THR A 90 -10.61 -25.42 1.22
N LEU A 91 -10.78 -24.61 2.27
CA LEU A 91 -10.44 -23.20 2.20
C LEU A 91 -8.93 -23.06 2.00
N ASN A 92 -8.55 -22.22 1.05
CA ASN A 92 -7.17 -21.88 0.76
C ASN A 92 -7.05 -20.42 0.31
N TYR A 93 -5.81 -19.94 0.27
CA TYR A 93 -5.48 -18.64 -0.32
C TYR A 93 -4.36 -18.78 -1.36
N GLN A 94 -4.26 -17.77 -2.22
CA GLN A 94 -3.19 -17.58 -3.19
C GLN A 94 -2.69 -16.14 -3.03
N ALA A 95 -1.45 -16.00 -2.55
CA ALA A 95 -0.77 -14.72 -2.42
C ALA A 95 0.03 -14.43 -3.70
N GLY A 96 -0.07 -13.21 -4.20
CA GLY A 96 0.74 -12.70 -5.30
C GLY A 96 1.36 -11.34 -4.95
N PRO A 97 2.08 -10.71 -5.89
CA PRO A 97 2.86 -9.51 -5.62
C PRO A 97 2.05 -8.28 -5.22
N ARG A 98 0.74 -8.26 -5.53
CA ARG A 98 -0.15 -7.09 -5.35
C ARG A 98 -1.53 -7.45 -4.79
N GLU A 99 -1.81 -8.73 -4.58
CA GLU A 99 -3.12 -9.19 -4.13
C GLU A 99 -3.02 -10.52 -3.37
N VAL A 100 -4.04 -10.79 -2.57
CA VAL A 100 -4.32 -12.11 -2.01
C VAL A 100 -5.73 -12.52 -2.40
N ARG A 101 -5.88 -13.76 -2.89
CA ARG A 101 -7.18 -14.37 -3.19
C ARG A 101 -7.46 -15.47 -2.20
N ILE A 102 -8.60 -15.42 -1.51
CA ILE A 102 -9.03 -16.44 -0.54
C ILE A 102 -10.37 -17.05 -0.97
N GLY A 103 -10.53 -18.36 -0.81
CA GLY A 103 -11.78 -19.01 -1.18
C GLY A 103 -11.75 -20.53 -1.04
N THR A 104 -12.69 -21.17 -1.73
CA THR A 104 -12.84 -22.62 -1.78
C THR A 104 -13.19 -23.04 -3.21
N PRO A 105 -12.71 -24.21 -3.70
CA PRO A 105 -13.09 -24.72 -5.01
C PRO A 105 -14.51 -25.32 -5.03
N LEU A 106 -15.20 -25.38 -3.89
CA LEU A 106 -16.51 -26.04 -3.79
C LEU A 106 -17.63 -25.12 -4.27
N ILE A 107 -18.39 -25.56 -5.28
CA ILE A 107 -19.49 -24.81 -5.90
C ILE A 107 -20.51 -24.32 -4.86
N TYR A 108 -20.86 -25.17 -3.89
CA TYR A 108 -21.82 -24.83 -2.84
C TYR A 108 -21.30 -23.81 -1.82
N GLY A 109 -19.99 -23.52 -1.82
CA GLY A 109 -19.39 -22.46 -1.02
C GLY A 109 -19.94 -21.09 -1.41
N ALA A 110 -20.08 -20.82 -2.71
CA ALA A 110 -20.69 -19.58 -3.20
C ALA A 110 -22.17 -19.48 -2.80
N THR A 111 -22.93 -20.58 -2.92
CA THR A 111 -24.34 -20.64 -2.49
C THR A 111 -24.50 -20.31 -1.01
N HIS A 112 -23.58 -20.76 -0.15
CA HIS A 112 -23.63 -20.43 1.27
C HIS A 112 -23.10 -19.04 1.58
N GLN A 113 -22.10 -18.55 0.85
CA GLN A 113 -21.58 -17.19 1.04
C GLN A 113 -22.64 -16.13 0.71
N PHE A 114 -23.33 -16.27 -0.43
CA PHE A 114 -24.26 -15.25 -0.95
C PHE A 114 -25.74 -15.60 -0.73
N GLY A 115 -26.06 -16.85 -0.41
CA GLY A 115 -27.43 -17.35 -0.40
C GLY A 115 -27.93 -17.73 -1.81
N ASP A 116 -29.05 -18.44 -1.87
CA ASP A 116 -29.77 -18.74 -3.10
C ASP A 116 -31.29 -18.66 -2.84
N PRO A 117 -31.93 -17.53 -3.18
CA PRO A 117 -33.36 -17.33 -3.00
C PRO A 117 -34.23 -18.33 -3.78
N ARG A 118 -33.78 -18.78 -4.97
CA ARG A 118 -34.55 -19.70 -5.82
C ARG A 118 -34.73 -21.07 -5.16
N ARG A 119 -33.76 -21.45 -4.33
CA ARG A 119 -33.75 -22.71 -3.57
C ARG A 119 -34.08 -22.51 -2.09
N ASN A 120 -34.47 -21.29 -1.69
CA ASN A 120 -34.73 -20.91 -0.30
C ASN A 120 -33.54 -21.23 0.64
N ILE A 121 -32.31 -20.98 0.17
CA ILE A 121 -31.08 -21.17 0.95
C ILE A 121 -30.63 -19.79 1.45
N PRO A 122 -30.59 -19.55 2.77
CA PRO A 122 -30.13 -18.28 3.30
C PRO A 122 -28.61 -18.14 3.18
N ALA A 123 -28.15 -16.89 3.08
CA ALA A 123 -26.75 -16.54 3.15
C ALA A 123 -26.19 -16.80 4.55
N ARG A 124 -24.97 -17.34 4.60
CA ARG A 124 -24.16 -17.58 5.78
C ARG A 124 -22.73 -17.16 5.41
N PRO A 125 -22.48 -15.85 5.32
CA PRO A 125 -21.19 -15.35 4.88
C PRO A 125 -20.12 -15.80 5.88
N PHE A 126 -19.08 -16.44 5.36
CA PHE A 126 -17.92 -16.87 6.13
C PHE A 126 -16.66 -16.11 5.69
N LEU A 127 -16.61 -15.69 4.42
CA LEU A 127 -15.61 -14.75 3.91
C LEU A 127 -16.09 -13.31 4.14
N GLY A 128 -15.15 -12.45 4.53
CA GLY A 128 -15.37 -11.03 4.79
C GLY A 128 -14.43 -10.54 5.88
N LEU A 129 -14.36 -9.23 6.02
CA LEU A 129 -13.55 -8.55 7.03
C LEU A 129 -14.46 -8.02 8.12
N SER A 130 -14.12 -8.36 9.37
CA SER A 130 -14.64 -7.68 10.55
C SER A 130 -13.75 -6.48 10.88
N SER A 131 -14.22 -5.55 11.71
CA SER A 131 -13.38 -4.45 12.20
C SER A 131 -12.16 -4.94 13.01
N SER A 132 -12.26 -6.11 13.66
CA SER A 132 -11.12 -6.74 14.34
C SER A 132 -10.12 -7.31 13.34
N ASP A 133 -10.61 -7.91 12.25
CA ASP A 133 -9.74 -8.48 11.22
C ASP A 133 -8.98 -7.35 10.51
N GLU A 134 -9.66 -6.25 10.19
CA GLU A 134 -9.03 -5.08 9.56
C GLU A 134 -7.86 -4.58 10.40
N GLN A 135 -8.00 -4.55 11.73
CA GLN A 135 -6.90 -4.16 12.61
C GLN A 135 -5.75 -5.16 12.57
N GLU A 136 -6.04 -6.46 12.62
CA GLU A 136 -5.01 -7.50 12.49
C GLU A 136 -4.25 -7.40 11.16
N LEU A 137 -4.95 -7.12 10.06
CA LEU A 137 -4.33 -6.91 8.76
C LEU A 137 -3.45 -5.64 8.72
N LEU A 138 -3.90 -4.56 9.36
CA LEU A 138 -3.10 -3.34 9.50
C LEU A 138 -1.85 -3.57 10.35
N ASP A 139 -1.95 -4.39 11.40
CA ASP A 139 -0.81 -4.73 12.25
C ASP A 139 0.24 -5.54 11.47
N ILE A 140 -0.18 -6.53 10.67
CA ILE A 140 0.70 -7.27 9.75
C ILE A 140 1.38 -6.32 8.76
N LEU A 141 0.62 -5.40 8.15
CA LEU A 141 1.16 -4.41 7.21
C LEU A 141 2.20 -3.51 7.88
N ASN A 142 1.88 -2.99 9.08
CA ASN A 142 2.77 -2.12 9.84
C ASN A 142 4.06 -2.84 10.27
N GLU A 143 3.97 -4.12 10.63
CA GLU A 143 5.14 -4.94 10.95
C GLU A 143 6.07 -5.05 9.74
N HIS A 144 5.54 -5.32 8.54
CA HIS A 144 6.33 -5.41 7.31
C HIS A 144 6.98 -4.07 6.92
N LEU A 145 6.27 -2.96 7.12
CA LEU A 145 6.80 -1.62 6.90
C LEU A 145 7.89 -1.25 7.92
N SER A 146 7.68 -1.58 9.19
CA SER A 146 8.62 -1.30 10.28
C SER A 146 9.89 -2.15 10.17
N ARG A 147 9.82 -3.37 9.61
CA ARG A 147 11.02 -4.14 9.27
C ARG A 147 11.80 -3.55 8.08
N ALA A 148 11.21 -2.64 7.29
CA ALA A 148 11.90 -1.99 6.16
C ALA A 148 12.75 -0.82 6.59
N HIS A 149 12.39 -0.22 7.72
CA HIS A 149 13.13 0.86 8.33
C HIS A 149 13.27 0.51 9.81
N PRO A 150 14.45 0.04 10.28
CA PRO A 150 14.69 0.05 11.72
C PRO A 150 14.52 1.51 12.14
N ALA A 151 13.35 1.84 12.66
CA ALA A 151 13.13 3.09 13.33
C ALA A 151 14.18 3.08 14.44
N ASP A 152 15.14 3.99 14.34
CA ASP A 152 16.05 4.30 15.42
C ASP A 152 15.21 4.38 16.69
N GLU A 153 15.47 3.49 17.65
CA GLU A 153 14.84 3.49 18.97
C GLU A 153 15.32 4.71 19.77
N ARG A 154 14.95 5.90 19.30
CA ARG A 154 14.99 7.15 20.05
C ARG A 154 13.73 7.93 19.78
N GLY A 155 12.80 7.87 20.74
CA GLY A 155 11.84 8.98 20.91
C GLY A 155 10.40 8.61 21.20
N GLY A 156 10.14 7.60 22.03
CA GLY A 156 8.90 7.46 22.78
C GLY A 156 8.97 8.08 24.18
N GLU A 157 9.70 9.18 24.36
CA GLU A 157 9.63 10.00 25.57
C GLU A 157 9.53 11.47 25.13
N PRO A 158 8.57 12.28 25.64
CA PRO A 158 8.45 13.67 25.24
C PRO A 158 9.71 14.43 25.67
N ALA A 159 10.54 14.82 24.70
CA ALA A 159 11.72 15.61 24.95
C ALA A 159 11.33 16.91 25.70
N PRO A 160 12.00 17.24 26.82
CA PRO A 160 11.79 18.53 27.48
C PRO A 160 12.23 19.66 26.53
N LEU A 161 11.45 20.74 26.52
CA LEU A 161 11.49 21.90 25.61
C LEU A 161 12.79 22.75 25.62
N LEU A 162 13.96 22.19 25.90
CA LEU A 162 15.20 22.96 26.02
C LEU A 162 16.43 22.20 25.52
N ALA A 163 16.51 21.91 24.21
CA ALA A 163 17.78 21.71 23.50
C ALA A 163 17.55 21.55 21.98
N LEU A 164 17.37 22.65 21.26
CA LEU A 164 17.58 22.65 19.81
C LEU A 164 19.04 23.07 19.55
N PRO A 165 19.88 22.26 18.86
CA PRO A 165 21.14 22.75 18.36
C PRO A 165 20.87 23.81 17.28
N ALA A 166 21.67 24.86 17.29
CA ALA A 166 21.51 26.06 16.50
C ALA A 166 21.32 25.76 15.00
N PHE A 167 20.09 25.93 14.53
CA PHE A 167 19.72 26.01 13.12
C PHE A 167 20.42 27.25 12.52
N THR A 168 21.59 27.06 11.91
CA THR A 168 22.30 28.15 11.26
C THR A 168 21.94 28.20 9.78
N ARG A 169 21.26 29.30 9.43
CA ARG A 169 21.30 30.01 8.14
C ARG A 169 20.20 29.68 7.13
N GLN A 170 19.03 30.25 7.38
CA GLN A 170 18.05 30.55 6.33
C GLN A 170 18.59 31.65 5.40
N ARG A 171 19.03 31.30 4.18
CA ARG A 171 19.24 32.31 3.13
C ARG A 171 17.90 32.65 2.51
N ARG A 172 17.35 33.80 2.86
CA ARG A 172 16.30 34.45 2.06
C ARG A 172 16.94 34.97 0.78
N SER A 173 16.64 34.39 -0.38
CA SER A 173 16.90 35.05 -1.65
C SER A 173 15.67 35.90 -2.01
N ALA A 174 15.77 37.21 -1.80
CA ALA A 174 14.91 38.14 -2.51
C ALA A 174 15.54 38.33 -3.88
N GLN A 175 14.94 37.76 -4.94
CA GLN A 175 15.36 38.07 -6.31
C GLN A 175 15.00 39.53 -6.58
N GLY A 176 16.05 40.35 -6.73
CA GLY A 176 15.95 41.78 -6.97
C GLY A 176 15.36 42.10 -8.33
N ALA A 177 14.53 43.14 -8.35
CA ALA A 177 14.10 43.82 -9.56
C ALA A 177 15.30 44.49 -10.26
N CYS A 178 15.26 44.50 -11.59
CA CYS A 178 16.21 45.14 -12.50
C CYS A 178 16.51 46.60 -12.17
N GLY A 179 17.78 47.00 -12.29
CA GLY A 179 18.22 48.39 -12.29
C GLY A 179 19.52 48.56 -13.08
N LEU A 180 19.39 49.02 -14.33
CA LEU A 180 20.47 49.45 -15.21
C LEU A 180 21.26 50.62 -14.61
N GLY A 181 22.59 50.62 -14.66
CA GLY A 181 23.38 51.77 -14.20
C GLY A 181 24.89 51.73 -14.36
N ARG A 182 25.34 52.17 -15.54
CA ARG A 182 26.62 52.84 -15.90
C ARG A 182 27.96 52.09 -15.82
N ALA A 183 28.66 52.25 -16.94
CA ALA A 183 30.08 52.01 -17.16
C ALA A 183 30.95 52.95 -16.31
N ASP A 184 32.11 52.47 -15.88
CA ASP A 184 33.30 53.30 -15.96
C ASP A 184 34.58 52.48 -16.15
N SER A 185 35.42 53.05 -16.99
CA SER A 185 36.67 52.55 -17.54
C SER A 185 37.85 52.82 -16.61
N GLN A 186 38.73 51.83 -16.36
CA GLN A 186 40.18 51.98 -16.57
C GLN A 186 40.96 50.68 -16.29
N ALA A 187 41.96 50.49 -17.15
CA ALA A 187 42.81 49.33 -17.34
C ALA A 187 43.68 48.93 -16.12
N ARG A 188 43.97 47.62 -16.02
CA ARG A 188 45.32 47.03 -16.21
C ARG A 188 45.25 45.48 -16.07
N ARG A 189 45.64 44.78 -17.14
CA ARG A 189 45.99 43.35 -17.25
C ARG A 189 47.53 43.24 -17.38
N PRO A 190 48.19 42.06 -17.51
CA PRO A 190 47.79 40.66 -17.28
C PRO A 190 48.86 39.82 -16.52
N LEU A 191 48.60 38.52 -16.30
CA LEU A 191 49.50 37.35 -16.17
C LEU A 191 48.70 36.29 -15.35
N VAL A 192 48.47 35.02 -15.66
CA VAL A 192 48.81 33.98 -16.67
C VAL A 192 47.67 32.96 -16.48
N ASP A 193 46.85 32.65 -17.48
CA ASP A 193 46.98 31.52 -18.42
C ASP A 193 46.81 30.11 -17.82
N CYS A 194 46.20 29.23 -18.64
CA CYS A 194 45.91 27.80 -18.45
C CYS A 194 44.67 27.46 -17.61
N ALA A 195 43.70 26.63 -18.01
CA ALA A 195 43.49 25.85 -19.22
C ALA A 195 42.02 25.41 -19.32
N HIS A 196 41.48 25.43 -20.55
CA HIS A 196 40.33 24.64 -20.99
C HIS A 196 40.80 23.21 -21.32
N PRO A 197 39.92 22.20 -21.27
CA PRO A 197 39.19 21.80 -22.48
C PRO A 197 37.68 21.62 -22.19
N ALA A 198 36.74 22.07 -23.04
CA ALA A 198 36.38 21.48 -24.35
C ALA A 198 35.88 20.02 -24.14
N GLN A 199 34.69 19.55 -24.52
CA GLN A 199 33.89 19.74 -25.73
C GLN A 199 32.51 19.01 -25.60
N TRP A 200 31.48 19.59 -26.23
CA TRP A 200 30.41 19.04 -27.11
C TRP A 200 29.89 17.59 -26.87
N LEU A 201 28.59 17.23 -26.95
CA LEU A 201 27.60 17.52 -28.00
C LEU A 201 26.19 16.94 -27.65
N ARG A 202 25.13 17.69 -27.99
CA ARG A 202 23.75 17.35 -28.46
C ARG A 202 23.06 16.02 -28.09
N LEU A 203 21.76 16.12 -27.72
CA LEU A 203 20.64 15.86 -28.66
C LEU A 203 19.31 16.46 -28.15
N GLN A 204 18.63 17.23 -29.02
CA GLN A 204 17.22 17.59 -28.90
C GLN A 204 16.38 16.44 -29.45
N VAL A 205 15.23 16.12 -28.84
CA VAL A 205 13.97 15.86 -29.57
C VAL A 205 12.79 16.32 -28.70
N LEU A 206 12.00 17.22 -29.29
CA LEU A 206 10.69 17.70 -28.87
C LEU A 206 9.65 16.58 -28.92
N HIS A 207 8.65 16.59 -28.03
CA HIS A 207 7.25 16.46 -28.46
C HIS A 207 6.30 16.95 -27.37
N ARG A 208 5.43 17.89 -27.75
CA ARG A 208 4.31 18.40 -26.95
C ARG A 208 3.01 18.01 -27.67
N ASN A 209 2.25 17.09 -27.05
CA ASN A 209 0.80 17.11 -26.74
C ASN A 209 -0.26 17.37 -27.86
N PRO A 210 -1.59 17.33 -27.58
CA PRO A 210 -2.51 16.20 -27.43
C PRO A 210 -3.64 16.11 -28.50
N GLY A 211 -4.28 14.94 -28.58
CA GLY A 211 -5.76 14.74 -28.59
C GLY A 211 -6.57 14.88 -29.90
N ARG A 212 -7.26 13.80 -30.32
CA ARG A 212 -8.74 13.74 -30.56
C ARG A 212 -9.22 12.39 -31.15
N THR A 213 -10.18 11.77 -30.43
CA THR A 213 -11.44 11.10 -30.84
C THR A 213 -11.65 10.48 -32.24
N GLY A 214 -12.08 9.20 -32.25
CA GLY A 214 -13.38 8.75 -32.79
C GLY A 214 -13.44 7.89 -34.09
N HIS A 215 -14.19 6.77 -34.03
CA HIS A 215 -14.80 5.94 -35.12
C HIS A 215 -13.84 5.05 -35.95
N GLU A 216 -14.09 3.83 -36.47
CA GLU A 216 -15.26 2.95 -36.73
C GLU A 216 -14.76 1.50 -37.11
N GLU A 217 -15.58 0.46 -36.84
CA GLU A 217 -15.84 -0.84 -37.55
C GLU A 217 -14.81 -1.91 -38.05
N ALA A 218 -15.34 -3.16 -38.03
CA ALA A 218 -15.06 -4.41 -38.79
C ALA A 218 -13.76 -5.21 -38.45
N GLY A 219 -13.79 -6.51 -38.09
CA GLY A 219 -14.27 -7.69 -38.84
C GLY A 219 -13.11 -8.23 -39.71
N PRO A 220 -12.72 -9.52 -39.69
CA PRO A 220 -13.57 -10.71 -39.84
C PRO A 220 -13.45 -11.80 -38.74
#